data_AF-A0A2V7BSS6-F1
#
_entry.id   AF-A0A2V7BSS6-F1
#
_cell.length_a   1.000
_cell.length_b   1.000
_cell.length_c   1.000
_cell.angle_alpha   90.00
_cell.angle_beta   90.00
_cell.angle_gamma   90.00
#
_symmetry.space_group_name_H-M   'P 1'
#
loop_
_entity.id
_entity.type
_entity.pdbx_description
1 polymer ?
#
loop_
_entity_poly.entity_id
_entity_poly.type
_entity_poly.pdbx_seq_one_letter_code
_entity_poly.pdbx_strand_id
1 'polypeptide(L)'
;MGRPLPAVVAMMDRFRLAAHAYRTYGVIYWIGGFYLIWHGVGVRGGRTVESGVVWIVLGLVFIVVIPYLLARRRAWFERWIVSRRDFARILVAFMAWRAWHVLKVVIRPETARVSAPWGGEITFRVGACVFLIVTVAALLVIARAAWAKEAA
;
A
#
# COMPACT_ATOMS: atom_id res chain seq x y z
N MET A 1 -35.23 4.21 13.70
CA MET A 1 -33.82 4.32 13.25
C MET A 1 -32.92 4.23 14.48
N GLY A 2 -32.32 3.07 14.73
CA GLY A 2 -31.46 2.86 15.89
C GLY A 2 -30.08 3.51 15.69
N ARG A 3 -29.60 4.27 16.68
CA ARG A 3 -28.22 4.78 16.67
C ARG A 3 -27.24 3.59 16.66
N PRO A 4 -26.18 3.63 15.83
CA PRO A 4 -25.18 2.57 15.84
C PRO A 4 -24.48 2.53 17.20
N LEU A 5 -24.22 1.31 17.69
CA LEU A 5 -23.52 1.08 18.96
C LEU A 5 -22.11 1.71 18.92
N PRO A 6 -21.58 2.24 20.03
CA PRO A 6 -20.27 2.92 20.08
C PRO A 6 -19.12 2.09 19.50
N ALA A 7 -19.15 0.77 19.72
CA ALA A 7 -18.17 -0.18 19.19
C ALA A 7 -18.17 -0.23 17.66
N VAL A 8 -19.34 -0.16 17.03
CA VAL A 8 -19.49 -0.19 15.57
C VAL A 8 -18.93 1.09 14.95
N VAL A 9 -19.16 2.24 15.58
CA VAL A 9 -18.61 3.54 15.15
C VAL A 9 -17.08 3.54 15.24
N ALA A 10 -16.52 3.18 16.40
CA ALA A 10 -15.08 3.11 16.59
C ALA A 10 -14.41 2.11 15.61
N MET A 11 -15.06 0.98 15.33
CA MET A 11 -14.58 0.03 14.32
C MET A 11 -14.62 0.64 12.91
N MET A 12 -15.72 1.29 12.53
CA MET A 12 -15.83 1.97 11.23
C MET A 12 -14.74 3.01 11.05
N ASP A 13 -14.43 3.79 12.09
CA ASP A 13 -13.38 4.80 12.05
C ASP A 13 -11.99 4.18 11.86
N ARG A 14 -11.69 3.06 12.53
CA ARG A 14 -10.42 2.34 12.36
C ARG A 14 -10.19 1.86 10.93
N PHE A 15 -11.21 1.29 10.31
CA PHE A 15 -11.10 0.81 8.93
C PHE A 15 -11.11 1.94 7.90
N ARG A 16 -11.79 3.07 8.18
CA ARG A 16 -11.66 4.29 7.36
C ARG A 16 -10.25 4.84 7.44
N LEU A 17 -9.65 4.87 8.63
CA LEU A 17 -8.26 5.22 8.82
C LEU A 17 -7.33 4.27 8.06
N ALA A 18 -7.56 2.96 8.13
CA ALA A 18 -6.81 1.97 7.35
C ALA A 18 -6.95 2.16 5.83
N ALA A 19 -8.14 2.49 5.33
CA ALA A 19 -8.37 2.82 3.94
C ALA A 19 -7.60 4.07 3.50
N HIS A 20 -7.60 5.12 4.32
CA HIS A 20 -6.82 6.34 4.08
C HIS A 20 -5.32 6.06 4.11
N ALA A 21 -4.83 5.32 5.10
CA ALA A 21 -3.43 4.93 5.20
C ALA A 21 -2.97 4.14 3.96
N TYR A 22 -3.77 3.17 3.51
CA TYR A 22 -3.48 2.42 2.28
C TYR A 22 -3.48 3.33 1.05
N ARG A 23 -4.45 4.25 0.93
CA ARG A 23 -4.51 5.18 -0.21
C ARG A 23 -3.27 6.06 -0.26
N THR A 24 -2.89 6.69 0.85
CA THR A 24 -1.70 7.55 0.93
C THR A 24 -0.45 6.77 0.57
N TYR A 25 -0.28 5.58 1.17
CA TYR A 25 0.79 4.64 0.83
C TYR A 25 0.83 4.32 -0.68
N GLY A 26 -0.32 3.98 -1.25
CA GLY A 26 -0.44 3.61 -2.66
C GLY A 26 -0.09 4.77 -3.60
N VAL A 27 -0.55 5.99 -3.29
CA VAL A 27 -0.22 7.20 -4.06
C VAL A 27 1.27 7.49 -4.05
N ILE A 28 1.91 7.43 -2.88
CA ILE A 28 3.37 7.63 -2.75
C ILE A 28 4.12 6.62 -3.62
N TYR A 29 3.73 5.34 -3.58
CA TYR A 29 4.34 4.29 -4.39
C TYR A 29 4.09 4.45 -5.89
N TRP A 30 2.91 4.93 -6.26
CA TRP A 30 2.55 5.13 -7.65
C TRP A 30 3.30 6.29 -8.27
N ILE A 31 3.43 7.41 -7.56
CA ILE A 31 4.28 8.54 -7.96
C ILE A 31 5.73 8.07 -8.11
N GLY A 32 6.22 7.30 -7.14
CA GLY A 32 7.56 6.70 -7.20
C GLY A 32 7.77 5.80 -8.42
N GLY A 33 6.83 4.88 -8.68
CA GLY A 33 6.89 3.99 -9.83
C GLY A 33 6.81 4.73 -11.16
N PHE A 34 5.92 5.74 -11.26
CA PHE A 34 5.81 6.61 -12.42
C PHE A 34 7.11 7.37 -12.67
N TYR A 35 7.70 7.94 -11.62
CA TYR A 35 8.96 8.66 -11.70
C TYR A 35 10.09 7.77 -12.23
N LEU A 36 10.22 6.55 -11.71
CA LEU A 36 11.23 5.59 -12.16
C LEU A 36 11.06 5.22 -13.64
N ILE A 37 9.83 4.92 -14.05
CA ILE A 37 9.52 4.58 -15.45
C ILE A 37 9.83 5.76 -16.38
N TRP A 38 9.46 6.98 -15.98
CA TRP A 38 9.74 8.20 -16.73
C TRP A 38 11.24 8.42 -16.96
N HIS A 39 12.07 7.99 -16.01
CA HIS A 39 13.54 8.05 -16.09
C HIS A 39 14.17 6.79 -16.68
N GLY A 40 13.38 5.91 -17.32
CA GLY A 40 13.86 4.71 -17.99
C GLY A 40 14.31 3.58 -17.04
N VAL A 41 14.00 3.68 -15.75
CA VAL A 41 14.35 2.67 -14.75
C VAL A 41 13.12 1.82 -14.45
N GLY A 42 13.19 0.51 -14.74
CA GLY A 42 12.07 -0.39 -14.44
C GLY A 42 11.78 -0.51 -12.94
N VAL A 43 10.58 -0.97 -12.59
CA VAL A 43 10.01 -1.07 -11.23
C VAL A 43 10.86 -1.94 -10.25
N ARG A 44 11.90 -2.62 -10.75
CA ARG A 44 12.86 -3.43 -9.97
C ARG A 44 14.34 -3.09 -10.26
N GLY A 45 14.62 -1.97 -10.92
CA GLY A 45 15.98 -1.62 -11.37
C GLY A 45 16.48 -2.37 -12.60
N GLY A 46 15.58 -3.07 -13.32
CA GLY A 46 15.87 -3.74 -14.61
C GLY A 46 15.38 -2.94 -15.82
N ARG A 47 15.94 -3.19 -17.01
CA ARG A 47 15.63 -2.48 -18.28
C ARG A 47 14.38 -2.99 -19.03
N THR A 48 13.32 -3.38 -18.34
CA THR A 48 12.08 -3.85 -19.00
C THR A 48 11.02 -2.74 -18.99
N VAL A 49 10.88 -2.07 -20.14
CA VAL A 49 9.99 -0.90 -20.34
C VAL A 49 8.56 -1.33 -20.72
N GLU A 50 8.39 -2.42 -21.47
CA GLU A 50 7.08 -2.88 -21.96
C GLU A 50 6.09 -3.25 -20.85
N SER A 51 6.58 -3.67 -19.68
CA SER A 51 5.73 -3.99 -18.52
C SER A 51 5.32 -2.76 -17.70
N GLY A 52 5.93 -1.59 -17.91
CA GLY A 52 5.80 -0.42 -17.03
C GLY A 52 4.39 0.16 -16.98
N VAL A 53 3.73 0.31 -18.14
CA VAL A 53 2.39 0.90 -18.24
C VAL A 53 1.34 0.03 -17.53
N VAL A 54 1.44 -1.29 -17.69
CA VAL A 54 0.53 -2.24 -17.00
C VAL A 54 0.66 -2.10 -15.48
N TRP A 55 1.88 -1.97 -14.95
CA TRP A 55 2.10 -1.75 -13.52
C TRP A 55 1.55 -0.41 -13.02
N ILE A 56 1.63 0.64 -13.83
CA ILE A 56 1.05 1.96 -13.52
C ILE A 56 -0.47 1.86 -13.43
N VAL A 57 -1.11 1.23 -14.42
CA VAL A 57 -2.58 1.06 -14.44
C VAL A 57 -3.03 0.18 -13.28
N LEU A 58 -2.37 -0.96 -13.05
CA LEU A 58 -2.68 -1.84 -11.91
C LEU A 58 -2.50 -1.12 -10.57
N GLY A 59 -1.44 -0.32 -10.43
CA GLY A 59 -1.23 0.50 -9.23
C GLY A 59 -2.39 1.47 -9.00
N LEU A 60 -2.87 2.13 -10.05
CA LEU A 60 -4.02 3.04 -9.96
C LEU A 60 -5.30 2.30 -9.55
N VAL A 61 -5.55 1.12 -10.14
CA VAL A 61 -6.66 0.24 -9.76
C VAL A 61 -6.59 -0.10 -8.28
N PHE A 62 -5.42 -0.51 -7.77
CA PHE A 62 -5.24 -0.84 -6.35
C PHE A 62 -5.47 0.35 -5.41
N ILE A 63 -5.01 1.55 -5.76
CA ILE A 63 -5.21 2.80 -4.98
C ILE A 63 -6.69 3.15 -4.84
N VAL A 64 -7.51 2.78 -5.81
CA VAL A 64 -8.95 3.06 -5.78
C VAL A 64 -9.70 1.91 -5.11
N VAL A 65 -9.52 0.68 -5.60
CA VAL A 65 -10.30 -0.50 -5.22
C VAL A 65 -10.05 -0.89 -3.77
N ILE A 66 -8.80 -0.95 -3.31
CA ILE A 66 -8.49 -1.45 -1.96
C ILE A 66 -9.04 -0.50 -0.87
N PRO A 67 -8.82 0.82 -0.93
CA PRO A 67 -9.46 1.75 0.00
C PRO A 67 -10.99 1.74 -0.11
N TYR A 68 -11.53 1.59 -1.32
CA TYR A 68 -12.98 1.50 -1.52
C TYR A 68 -13.59 0.29 -0.81
N LEU A 69 -12.94 -0.88 -0.86
CA LEU A 69 -13.34 -2.09 -0.17
C LEU A 69 -13.12 -2.01 1.35
N LEU A 70 -12.06 -1.33 1.80
CA LEU A 70 -11.78 -1.12 3.23
C LEU A 70 -12.70 -0.09 3.88
N ALA A 71 -13.12 0.97 3.18
CA ALA A 71 -13.79 2.13 3.78
C ALA A 71 -15.22 1.84 4.28
N ARG A 72 -15.95 0.92 3.64
CA ARG A 72 -17.34 0.58 4.00
C ARG A 72 -17.58 -0.91 3.86
N ARG A 73 -18.44 -1.47 4.72
CA ARG A 73 -18.97 -2.83 4.54
C ARG A 73 -19.78 -2.87 3.24
N ARG A 74 -19.58 -3.91 2.44
CA ARG A 74 -20.28 -4.11 1.17
C ARG A 74 -20.88 -5.50 1.19
N ALA A 75 -22.22 -5.57 1.25
CA ALA A 75 -22.93 -6.84 1.37
C ALA A 75 -22.60 -7.82 0.23
N TRP A 76 -22.40 -7.33 -1.01
CA TRP A 76 -21.99 -8.20 -2.12
C TRP A 76 -20.59 -8.79 -1.91
N PHE A 77 -19.62 -8.01 -1.45
CA PHE A 77 -18.24 -8.46 -1.27
C PHE A 77 -18.14 -9.43 -0.09
N GLU A 78 -18.80 -9.11 1.03
CA GLU A 78 -18.82 -9.97 2.21
C GLU A 78 -19.60 -11.26 1.98
N ARG A 79 -20.60 -11.27 1.08
CA ARG A 79 -21.39 -12.45 0.73
C ARG A 79 -20.68 -13.40 -0.24
N TRP A 80 -19.89 -12.87 -1.17
CA TRP A 80 -19.32 -13.66 -2.27
C TRP A 80 -17.81 -13.91 -2.17
N ILE A 81 -17.05 -13.07 -1.45
CA ILE A 81 -15.58 -13.12 -1.48
C ILE A 81 -15.02 -13.35 -0.08
N VAL A 82 -14.89 -12.32 0.76
CA VAL A 82 -14.37 -12.44 2.12
C VAL A 82 -14.95 -11.36 3.03
N SER A 83 -14.96 -11.64 4.34
CA SER A 83 -15.27 -10.59 5.32
C SER A 83 -14.26 -9.44 5.22
N ARG A 84 -14.69 -8.23 5.54
CA ARG A 84 -13.82 -7.05 5.55
C ARG A 84 -12.60 -7.20 6.47
N ARG A 85 -12.73 -7.95 7.56
CA ARG A 85 -11.61 -8.28 8.47
C ARG A 85 -10.63 -9.22 7.78
N ASP A 86 -11.11 -10.29 7.17
CA ASP A 86 -10.25 -11.26 6.50
C ASP A 86 -9.57 -10.66 5.27
N PHE A 87 -10.26 -9.79 4.54
CA PHE A 87 -9.65 -8.97 3.49
C PHE A 87 -8.48 -8.14 4.04
N ALA A 88 -8.67 -7.46 5.17
CA ALA A 88 -7.60 -6.68 5.80
C ALA A 88 -6.44 -7.58 6.26
N ARG A 89 -6.69 -8.81 6.73
CA ARG A 89 -5.63 -9.78 7.08
C ARG A 89 -4.85 -10.25 5.86
N ILE A 90 -5.53 -10.58 4.76
CA ILE A 90 -4.90 -10.94 3.48
C ILE A 90 -4.05 -9.77 2.98
N LEU A 91 -4.58 -8.55 3.07
CA LEU A 91 -3.86 -7.34 2.68
C LEU A 91 -2.60 -7.13 3.52
N VAL A 92 -2.67 -7.37 4.84
CA VAL A 92 -1.51 -7.33 5.74
C VAL A 92 -0.45 -8.33 5.30
N ALA A 93 -0.84 -9.57 5.00
CA ALA A 93 0.11 -10.58 4.52
C ALA A 93 0.78 -10.15 3.21
N PHE A 94 0.01 -9.62 2.25
CA PHE A 94 0.56 -9.13 0.98
C PHE A 94 1.48 -7.92 1.18
N MET A 95 1.12 -6.97 2.04
CA MET A 95 1.95 -5.82 2.34
C MET A 95 3.21 -6.19 3.11
N ALA A 96 3.15 -7.17 4.01
CA ALA A 96 4.32 -7.70 4.71
C ALA A 96 5.30 -8.37 3.72
N TRP A 97 4.77 -9.19 2.81
CA TRP A 97 5.57 -9.75 1.72
C TRP A 97 6.20 -8.64 0.87
N ARG A 98 5.43 -7.61 0.51
CA ARG A 98 5.99 -6.46 -0.22
C ARG A 98 7.08 -5.73 0.56
N ALA A 99 6.88 -5.49 1.86
CA ALA A 99 7.89 -4.88 2.72
C ALA A 99 9.19 -5.69 2.74
N TRP A 100 9.09 -7.01 2.79
CA TRP A 100 10.25 -7.91 2.68
C TRP A 100 11.00 -7.74 1.35
N HIS A 101 10.30 -7.59 0.22
CA HIS A 101 10.95 -7.32 -1.06
C HIS A 101 11.65 -5.97 -1.10
N VAL A 102 11.06 -4.93 -0.49
CA VAL A 102 11.66 -3.60 -0.42
C VAL A 102 12.88 -3.63 0.51
N LEU A 103 12.80 -4.33 1.64
CA LEU A 103 13.94 -4.54 2.54
C LEU A 103 15.12 -5.21 1.82
N LYS A 104 14.85 -6.23 0.99
CA LYS A 104 15.88 -6.85 0.14
C LYS A 104 16.56 -5.86 -0.81
N VAL A 105 15.88 -4.79 -1.24
CA VAL A 105 16.48 -3.72 -2.05
C VAL A 105 17.35 -2.81 -1.18
N VAL A 106 16.89 -2.48 0.03
CA VAL A 106 17.65 -1.64 0.97
C VAL A 106 18.99 -2.27 1.33
N ILE A 107 19.02 -3.58 1.61
CA ILE A 107 20.22 -4.29 2.04
C ILE A 107 21.17 -4.66 0.90
N ARG A 108 20.81 -4.45 -0.37
CA ARG A 108 21.68 -4.78 -1.50
C ARG A 108 22.88 -3.82 -1.58
N PRO A 109 24.12 -4.32 -1.73
CA PRO A 109 25.34 -3.50 -1.73
C PRO A 109 25.43 -2.59 -2.97
N GLU A 110 24.99 -3.06 -4.14
CA GLU A 110 24.95 -2.28 -5.38
C GLU A 110 23.58 -1.64 -5.59
N THR A 111 23.54 -0.31 -5.78
CA THR A 111 22.30 0.39 -6.10
C THR A 111 22.50 1.38 -7.24
N ALA A 112 21.66 1.24 -8.27
CA ALA A 112 21.54 2.22 -9.33
C ALA A 112 21.24 3.62 -8.76
N ARG A 113 21.68 4.64 -9.48
CA ARG A 113 21.41 6.04 -9.14
C ARG A 113 20.38 6.59 -10.10
N VAL A 114 19.48 7.41 -9.58
CA VAL A 114 18.48 8.11 -10.36
C VAL A 114 18.63 9.59 -10.06
N SER A 115 18.51 10.45 -11.07
CA SER A 115 18.48 11.89 -10.87
C SER A 115 17.40 12.26 -9.86
N ALA A 116 17.65 13.27 -9.03
CA ALA A 116 16.67 13.80 -8.10
C ALA A 116 15.80 14.87 -8.79
N PRO A 117 14.52 15.02 -8.42
CA PRO A 117 13.65 16.07 -8.95
C PRO A 117 14.15 17.52 -8.71
N TRP A 118 15.00 17.73 -7.71
CA TRP A 118 15.51 19.04 -7.26
C TRP A 118 17.00 19.26 -7.59
N GLY A 119 17.58 18.41 -8.43
CA GLY A 119 19.02 18.40 -8.72
C GLY A 119 19.82 17.47 -7.79
N GLY A 120 20.80 16.77 -8.35
CA GLY A 120 21.60 15.73 -7.66
C GLY A 120 21.18 14.30 -8.02
N GLU A 121 21.80 13.32 -7.36
CA GLU A 121 21.51 11.88 -7.55
C GLU A 121 20.97 11.28 -6.26
N ILE A 122 19.88 10.51 -6.35
CA ILE A 122 19.36 9.69 -5.27
C ILE A 122 19.72 8.24 -5.57
N THR A 123 20.31 7.57 -4.59
CA THR A 123 20.55 6.12 -4.69
C THR A 123 19.23 5.37 -4.54
N PHE A 124 19.08 4.27 -5.27
CA PHE A 124 17.92 3.38 -5.13
C PHE A 124 17.71 2.93 -3.68
N ARG A 125 18.78 2.83 -2.88
CA ARG A 125 18.74 2.50 -1.45
C ARG A 125 17.98 3.55 -0.66
N VAL A 126 18.30 4.83 -0.84
CA VAL A 126 17.65 5.94 -0.10
C VAL A 126 16.14 5.98 -0.43
N GLY A 127 15.78 5.86 -1.71
CA GLY A 127 14.37 5.74 -2.11
C GLY A 127 13.69 4.52 -1.49
N ALA A 128 14.34 3.36 -1.51
CA ALA A 128 13.82 2.14 -0.91
C ALA A 128 13.64 2.24 0.62
N CYS A 129 14.50 2.96 1.34
CA CYS A 129 14.33 3.22 2.78
C CYS A 129 13.04 4.01 3.05
N VAL A 130 12.78 5.08 2.30
CA VAL A 130 11.54 5.87 2.43
C VAL A 130 10.33 4.99 2.16
N PHE A 131 10.36 4.24 1.06
CA PHE A 131 9.29 3.30 0.71
C PHE A 131 9.05 2.23 1.78
N LEU A 132 10.11 1.71 2.41
CA LEU A 132 10.01 0.75 3.50
C LEU A 132 9.30 1.35 4.71
N ILE A 133 9.71 2.56 5.13
CA ILE A 133 9.09 3.27 6.28
C ILE A 133 7.59 3.47 6.03
N VAL A 134 7.22 4.00 4.86
CA VAL A 134 5.82 4.24 4.49
C VAL A 134 5.04 2.91 4.44
N THR A 135 5.66 1.84 3.93
CA THR A 135 5.03 0.50 3.91
C THR A 135 4.75 -0.01 5.31
N VAL A 136 5.75 0.04 6.20
CA VAL A 136 5.61 -0.46 7.57
C VAL A 136 4.58 0.36 8.34
N ALA A 137 4.58 1.69 8.20
CA ALA A 137 3.59 2.54 8.84
C ALA A 137 2.16 2.17 8.40
N ALA A 138 1.92 2.05 7.09
CA ALA A 138 0.62 1.66 6.58
C ALA A 138 0.22 0.23 6.99
N LEU A 139 1.17 -0.71 6.96
CA LEU A 139 0.99 -2.09 7.42
C LEU A 139 0.50 -2.15 8.87
N LEU A 140 1.13 -1.39 9.77
CA LEU A 140 0.77 -1.35 11.19
C LEU A 140 -0.65 -0.81 11.40
N VAL A 141 -1.05 0.23 10.67
CA VAL A 141 -2.40 0.79 10.75
C VAL A 141 -3.45 -0.22 10.28
N ILE A 142 -3.18 -0.94 9.18
CA ILE A 142 -4.10 -1.93 8.63
C ILE A 142 -4.15 -3.17 9.53
N ALA A 143 -3.01 -3.63 10.04
CA ALA A 143 -2.94 -4.74 11.01
C ALA A 143 -3.74 -4.41 12.27
N ARG A 144 -3.63 -3.19 12.79
CA ARG A 144 -4.44 -2.75 13.93
C ARG A 144 -5.94 -2.82 13.63
N ALA A 145 -6.38 -2.46 12.43
CA ALA A 145 -7.78 -2.58 12.03
C ALA A 145 -8.22 -4.05 11.85
N ALA A 146 -7.33 -4.92 11.36
CA ALA A 146 -7.61 -6.33 11.09
C ALA A 146 -7.75 -7.20 12.36
N TRP A 147 -7.00 -6.88 13.44
CA TRP A 147 -7.01 -7.62 14.71
C TRP A 147 -7.66 -6.89 15.88
N ALA A 148 -8.26 -5.72 15.64
CA ALA A 148 -9.07 -5.04 16.66
C ALA A 148 -10.23 -5.94 17.13
N LYS A 149 -10.24 -6.33 18.41
CA LYS A 149 -11.39 -6.99 19.03
C LYS A 149 -12.61 -6.07 18.93
N GLU A 150 -13.75 -6.65 18.53
CA GLU A 150 -15.06 -6.05 18.78
C GLU A 150 -15.16 -5.86 20.30
N ALA A 151 -15.40 -4.63 20.76
CA ALA A 151 -15.76 -4.43 22.14
C ALA A 151 -17.07 -5.19 22.35
N ALA A 152 -17.00 -6.25 23.16
CA ALA A 152 -18.15 -7.01 23.62
C ALA A 152 -19.06 -6.12 24.48
#